data_AF-A0A384B1N2-F1
#
_entry.id   AF-A0A384B1N2-F1
#
_cell.length_a   1.000
_cell.length_b   1.000
_cell.length_c   1.000
_cell.angle_alpha   90.00
_cell.angle_beta   90.00
_cell.angle_gamma   90.00
#
_symmetry.space_group_name_H-M   'P 1'
#
loop_
_entity.id
_entity.type
_entity.pdbx_description
1 polymer ?
#
loop_
_entity_poly.entity_id
_entity_poly.type
_entity_poly.pdbx_seq_one_letter_code
_entity_poly.pdbx_strand_id
1 'polypeptide(L)'
;MARGPDDTWRWATLVMLAALGTAVTATTNPGVVARITQKGLDYACQQGVATLQKELEKITIPTLSGSFKVKHLGKGKYSFYSLVIHGFKLPNSQIRPLPNQGLDLSIKDASIKMSGKWKARKSFIKVSGKFDLSVEGISILAALKLGYDPTSGHATVACSSCRSHINSVRVRISRSSLGWLIQLFHKKIESSLRNSMNRKICEVVTSAVSSKLQPYFQTLPVTTKIDNVAGIDYSLVAPPKATADSLDGLLKGEFFRLAHRRPPPFAPPALTLPTDHNRMVYLGISEYLFNTAGLVYQEAGVLNLTLSNDMLPKKSKFFLTTKFFGTLLPQVAKMFPDMKMQLLIWAPSPPNVAVCPTGLDLTFSLDTQAVAVLPDSSLAPLFLLEMNMNISVDIRARSNRLVGELKLDKLLLKLKHSDIDHFPVELLQNVMNYVVPTVVIPKINKKLQKGFPLPLPASIQLFNLVFQPHQDFLLFGADVRYG
;
A
#
# COMPACT_ATOMS: atom_id res chain seq x y z
N MET A 1 -13.29 67.93 19.02
CA MET A 1 -12.89 67.16 17.84
C MET A 1 -12.32 65.83 18.31
N ALA A 2 -13.12 64.77 18.21
CA ALA A 2 -12.81 63.44 18.71
C ALA A 2 -11.73 62.77 17.85
N ARG A 3 -10.64 62.32 18.48
CA ARG A 3 -9.68 61.38 17.88
C ARG A 3 -10.31 59.99 17.95
N GLY A 4 -10.71 59.45 16.80
CA GLY A 4 -11.20 58.09 16.69
C GLY A 4 -10.06 57.08 16.90
N PRO A 5 -10.29 56.00 17.66
CA PRO A 5 -9.34 54.89 17.78
C PRO A 5 -9.52 53.89 16.64
N ASP A 6 -8.45 53.13 16.39
CA ASP A 6 -8.45 51.80 15.76
C ASP A 6 -8.57 51.70 14.23
N ASP A 7 -7.61 52.28 13.49
CA ASP A 7 -7.31 51.83 12.12
C ASP A 7 -6.24 50.70 12.12
N THR A 8 -5.39 50.63 13.14
CA THR A 8 -4.32 49.62 13.25
C THR A 8 -4.83 48.19 13.45
N TRP A 9 -5.97 48.00 14.13
CA TRP A 9 -6.59 46.68 14.32
C TRP A 9 -7.21 46.11 13.04
N ARG A 10 -7.69 46.97 12.13
CA ARG A 10 -8.26 46.55 10.82
C ARG A 10 -7.20 46.02 9.86
N TRP A 11 -6.04 46.66 9.81
CA TRP A 11 -4.92 46.17 9.00
C TRP A 11 -4.34 44.86 9.54
N ALA A 12 -4.21 44.74 10.87
CA ALA A 12 -3.75 43.50 11.50
C ALA A 12 -4.72 42.32 11.28
N THR A 13 -6.03 42.55 11.32
CA THR A 13 -7.04 41.51 11.04
C THR A 13 -7.09 41.13 9.56
N LEU A 14 -6.91 42.07 8.63
CA LEU A 14 -6.82 41.78 7.19
C LEU A 14 -5.54 41.01 6.82
N VAL A 15 -4.40 41.33 7.45
CA VAL A 15 -3.16 40.57 7.27
C VAL A 15 -3.25 39.18 7.90
N MET A 16 -3.90 39.03 9.07
CA MET A 16 -4.20 37.72 9.65
C MET A 16 -5.17 36.90 8.79
N LEU A 17 -6.20 37.51 8.22
CA LEU A 17 -7.13 36.83 7.29
C LEU A 17 -6.46 36.48 5.96
N ALA A 18 -5.53 37.30 5.47
CA ALA A 18 -4.71 36.99 4.29
C ALA A 18 -3.69 35.88 4.57
N ALA A 19 -3.06 35.87 5.76
CA ALA A 19 -2.13 34.83 6.19
C ALA A 19 -2.84 33.50 6.51
N LEU A 20 -4.07 33.56 7.02
CA LEU A 20 -4.96 32.39 7.19
C LEU A 20 -5.55 31.93 5.84
N GLY A 21 -5.71 32.84 4.88
CA GLY A 21 -6.20 32.57 3.52
C GLY A 21 -5.17 31.94 2.58
N THR A 22 -3.87 31.97 2.90
CA THR A 22 -2.81 31.36 2.09
C THR A 22 -2.29 30.03 2.63
N ALA A 23 -2.85 29.51 3.73
CA ALA A 23 -2.75 28.09 4.03
C ALA A 23 -3.75 27.30 3.17
N VAL A 24 -3.73 27.53 1.86
CA VAL A 24 -4.05 26.46 0.92
C VAL A 24 -3.00 25.42 1.24
N THR A 25 -3.39 24.40 2.01
CA THR A 25 -2.65 23.14 2.02
C THR A 25 -2.62 22.74 0.56
N ALA A 26 -1.53 23.06 -0.12
CA ALA A 26 -1.29 22.59 -1.47
C ALA A 26 -1.42 21.07 -1.32
N THR A 27 -2.51 20.53 -1.83
CA THR A 27 -2.73 19.10 -1.84
C THR A 27 -1.65 18.60 -2.79
N THR A 28 -0.52 18.20 -2.22
CA THR A 28 0.57 17.63 -2.98
C THR A 28 0.00 16.37 -3.62
N ASN A 29 0.06 16.33 -4.95
CA ASN A 29 -0.35 15.14 -5.68
C ASN A 29 0.38 13.91 -5.10
N PRO A 30 -0.24 12.74 -5.07
CA PRO A 30 0.43 11.53 -4.60
C PRO A 30 1.42 11.01 -5.64
N GLY A 31 2.58 10.50 -5.21
CA GLY A 31 3.47 9.73 -6.07
C GLY A 31 2.93 8.32 -6.37
N VAL A 32 2.07 7.77 -5.50
CA VAL A 32 1.38 6.50 -5.72
C VAL A 32 -0.09 6.59 -5.27
N VAL A 33 -1.01 6.15 -6.12
CA VAL A 33 -2.42 5.96 -5.74
C VAL A 33 -2.71 4.47 -5.62
N ALA A 34 -3.22 4.03 -4.46
CA ALA A 34 -3.67 2.66 -4.25
C ALA A 34 -5.20 2.60 -4.26
N ARG A 35 -5.79 1.93 -5.25
CA ARG A 35 -7.24 1.77 -5.41
C ARG A 35 -7.66 0.35 -5.07
N ILE A 36 -8.67 0.21 -4.22
CA ILE A 36 -9.37 -1.05 -3.96
C ILE A 36 -10.73 -0.95 -4.65
N THR A 37 -11.02 -1.87 -5.57
CA THR A 37 -12.31 -1.90 -6.28
C THR A 37 -13.39 -2.57 -5.44
N GLN A 38 -14.66 -2.50 -5.86
CA GLN A 38 -15.73 -3.28 -5.25
C GLN A 38 -15.38 -4.78 -5.15
N LYS A 39 -14.76 -5.37 -6.19
CA LYS A 39 -14.28 -6.76 -6.16
C LYS A 39 -13.28 -7.01 -5.02
N GLY A 40 -12.38 -6.06 -4.78
CA GLY A 40 -11.44 -6.11 -3.65
C GLY A 40 -12.12 -5.94 -2.30
N LEU A 41 -13.11 -5.05 -2.21
CA LEU A 41 -13.92 -4.84 -0.99
C LEU A 41 -14.78 -6.07 -0.66
N ASP A 42 -15.32 -6.75 -1.67
CA ASP A 42 -16.07 -8.00 -1.49
C ASP A 42 -15.17 -9.11 -0.93
N TYR A 43 -13.94 -9.23 -1.45
CA TYR A 43 -12.95 -10.15 -0.90
C TYR A 43 -12.57 -9.80 0.54
N ALA A 44 -12.32 -8.52 0.83
CA ALA A 44 -12.04 -8.04 2.18
C ALA A 44 -13.22 -8.32 3.13
N CYS A 45 -14.46 -8.16 2.65
CA CYS A 45 -15.67 -8.48 3.41
C CYS A 45 -15.70 -9.96 3.79
N GLN A 46 -15.42 -10.86 2.85
CA GLN A 46 -15.38 -12.30 3.11
C GLN A 46 -14.37 -12.67 4.21
N GLN A 47 -13.15 -12.14 4.15
CA GLN A 47 -12.10 -12.40 5.15
C GLN A 47 -12.44 -11.77 6.51
N GLY A 48 -12.94 -10.53 6.50
CA GLY A 48 -13.34 -9.81 7.71
C GLY A 48 -14.51 -10.47 8.43
N VAL A 49 -15.52 -10.93 7.70
CA VAL A 49 -16.71 -11.59 8.25
C VAL A 49 -16.38 -12.95 8.84
N ALA A 50 -15.48 -13.73 8.23
CA ALA A 50 -15.01 -14.98 8.82
C ALA A 50 -14.30 -14.76 10.17
N THR A 51 -13.54 -13.67 10.29
CA THR A 51 -12.90 -13.27 11.56
C THR A 51 -13.94 -12.78 12.58
N LEU A 52 -14.87 -11.93 12.14
CA LEU A 52 -15.94 -11.40 12.98
C LEU A 52 -16.85 -12.51 13.52
N GLN A 53 -17.16 -13.54 12.73
CA GLN A 53 -17.95 -14.68 13.16
C GLN A 53 -17.36 -15.34 14.41
N LYS A 54 -16.04 -15.57 14.41
CA LYS A 54 -15.33 -16.18 15.55
C LYS A 54 -15.40 -15.32 16.81
N GLU A 55 -15.43 -13.99 16.67
CA GLU A 55 -15.59 -13.09 17.82
C GLU A 55 -17.04 -13.06 18.32
N LEU A 56 -18.02 -13.10 17.41
CA LEU A 56 -19.44 -13.12 17.75
C LEU A 56 -19.85 -14.42 18.46
N GLU A 57 -19.23 -15.56 18.14
CA GLU A 57 -19.46 -16.84 18.82
C GLU A 57 -19.03 -16.82 20.30
N LYS A 58 -18.17 -15.88 20.70
CA LYS A 58 -17.72 -15.70 22.09
C LYS A 58 -18.66 -14.85 22.94
N ILE A 59 -19.76 -14.33 22.38
CA ILE A 59 -20.72 -13.51 23.13
C ILE A 59 -21.29 -14.30 24.31
N THR A 60 -21.20 -13.71 25.49
CA THR A 60 -21.85 -14.21 26.70
C THR A 60 -23.18 -13.49 26.91
N ILE A 61 -24.27 -14.26 27.02
CA ILE A 61 -25.60 -13.72 27.32
C ILE A 61 -25.87 -13.83 28.82
N PRO A 62 -26.25 -12.72 29.50
CA PRO A 62 -26.52 -12.74 30.93
C PRO A 62 -27.73 -13.61 31.28
N THR A 63 -27.78 -14.02 32.55
CA THR A 63 -28.94 -14.75 33.09
C THR A 63 -30.19 -13.86 33.07
N LEU A 64 -31.29 -14.38 32.53
CA LEU A 64 -32.57 -13.68 32.42
C LEU A 64 -33.53 -14.24 33.46
N SER A 65 -33.83 -13.46 34.50
CA SER A 65 -34.67 -13.89 35.63
C SER A 65 -35.78 -12.89 35.93
N GLY A 66 -36.87 -13.36 36.51
CA GLY A 66 -37.99 -12.51 36.86
C GLY A 66 -39.09 -13.25 37.62
N SER A 67 -40.23 -12.58 37.77
CA SER A 67 -41.45 -13.14 38.36
C SER A 67 -42.53 -13.33 37.30
N PHE A 68 -43.36 -14.34 37.46
CA PHE A 68 -44.51 -14.59 36.61
C PHE A 68 -45.80 -14.65 37.44
N LYS A 69 -46.91 -14.25 36.82
CA LYS A 69 -48.27 -14.44 37.33
C LYS A 69 -49.09 -15.03 36.19
N VAL A 70 -49.44 -16.31 36.28
CA VAL A 70 -50.22 -17.02 35.25
C VAL A 70 -51.57 -17.38 35.85
N LYS A 71 -52.68 -17.13 35.12
CA LYS A 71 -54.05 -17.27 35.66
C LYS A 71 -54.31 -18.62 36.34
N HIS A 72 -53.88 -19.73 35.74
CA HIS A 72 -54.07 -21.09 36.28
C HIS A 72 -52.91 -21.59 37.16
N LEU A 73 -51.77 -20.88 37.19
CA LEU A 73 -50.53 -21.32 37.85
C LEU A 73 -50.11 -20.41 39.01
N GLY A 74 -50.74 -19.25 39.24
CA GLY A 74 -50.41 -18.33 40.34
C GLY A 74 -49.11 -17.55 40.14
N LYS A 75 -48.54 -17.01 41.23
CA LYS A 75 -47.28 -16.25 41.24
C LYS A 75 -46.07 -17.17 41.43
N GLY A 76 -44.98 -16.94 40.70
CA GLY A 76 -43.72 -17.68 40.84
C GLY A 76 -42.52 -16.90 40.35
N LYS A 77 -41.33 -17.52 40.46
CA LYS A 77 -40.05 -16.99 39.94
C LYS A 77 -39.53 -17.88 38.82
N TYR A 78 -38.91 -17.29 37.81
CA TYR A 78 -38.26 -18.00 36.71
C TYR A 78 -36.84 -17.50 36.48
N SER A 79 -36.00 -18.33 35.87
CA SER A 79 -34.63 -17.99 35.48
C SER A 79 -34.20 -18.82 34.29
N PHE A 80 -33.71 -18.16 33.24
CA PHE A 80 -33.06 -18.74 32.06
C PHE A 80 -31.58 -18.38 32.13
N TYR A 81 -30.72 -19.39 32.23
CA TYR A 81 -29.31 -19.24 32.59
C TYR A 81 -28.44 -20.22 31.82
N SER A 82 -27.12 -20.03 31.91
CA SER A 82 -26.12 -20.82 31.18
C SER A 82 -26.40 -20.89 29.67
N LEU A 83 -26.69 -19.74 29.05
CA LEU A 83 -26.88 -19.65 27.62
C LEU A 83 -25.52 -19.79 26.92
N VAL A 84 -25.45 -20.67 25.93
CA VAL A 84 -24.26 -20.95 25.13
C VAL A 84 -24.62 -20.87 23.66
N ILE A 85 -23.81 -20.13 22.89
CA ILE A 85 -23.93 -20.05 21.43
C ILE A 85 -23.25 -21.27 20.83
N HIS A 86 -23.96 -21.98 19.96
CA HIS A 86 -23.45 -23.16 19.23
C HIS A 86 -23.06 -22.84 17.79
N GLY A 87 -23.52 -21.71 17.26
CA GLY A 87 -23.13 -21.26 15.94
C GLY A 87 -23.76 -19.91 15.59
N PHE A 88 -22.98 -19.11 14.89
CA PHE A 88 -23.38 -17.81 14.36
C PHE A 88 -23.18 -17.83 12.85
N LYS A 89 -24.25 -17.79 12.07
CA LYS A 89 -24.15 -17.77 10.59
C LYS A 89 -24.32 -16.34 10.07
N LEU A 90 -23.42 -15.93 9.18
CA LEU A 90 -23.40 -14.61 8.52
C LEU A 90 -23.44 -14.82 6.99
N PRO A 91 -24.57 -15.23 6.40
CA PRO A 91 -24.61 -15.69 5.01
C PRO A 91 -24.47 -14.56 3.98
N ASN A 92 -25.12 -13.41 4.23
CA ASN A 92 -25.22 -12.33 3.27
C ASN A 92 -24.49 -11.10 3.81
N SER A 93 -23.22 -10.93 3.47
CA SER A 93 -22.40 -9.79 3.89
C SER A 93 -21.86 -9.00 2.71
N GLN A 94 -21.81 -7.69 2.84
CA GLN A 94 -21.26 -6.78 1.83
C GLN A 94 -20.56 -5.60 2.50
N ILE A 95 -19.51 -5.10 1.86
CA ILE A 95 -18.91 -3.80 2.16
C ILE A 95 -19.15 -2.89 0.96
N ARG A 96 -19.69 -1.70 1.17
CA ARG A 96 -19.87 -0.71 0.11
C ARG A 96 -19.15 0.59 0.45
N PRO A 97 -18.49 1.24 -0.52
CA PRO A 97 -17.97 2.57 -0.30
C PRO A 97 -19.12 3.57 -0.20
N LEU A 98 -19.00 4.49 0.75
CA LEU A 98 -19.89 5.64 0.89
C LEU A 98 -19.10 6.91 0.58
N PRO A 99 -19.42 7.60 -0.54
CA PRO A 99 -18.75 8.84 -0.91
C PRO A 99 -18.63 9.83 0.25
N ASN A 100 -17.40 10.26 0.52
CA ASN A 100 -17.05 11.22 1.59
C ASN A 100 -17.34 10.78 3.03
N GLN A 101 -17.73 9.53 3.28
CA GLN A 101 -18.05 9.03 4.63
C GLN A 101 -17.17 7.84 5.05
N GLY A 102 -16.79 6.96 4.11
CA GLY A 102 -15.96 5.79 4.38
C GLY A 102 -16.55 4.53 3.76
N LEU A 103 -16.72 3.48 4.57
CA LEU A 103 -17.28 2.19 4.13
C LEU A 103 -18.47 1.79 4.99
N ASP A 104 -19.47 1.16 4.39
CA ASP A 104 -20.60 0.56 5.08
C ASP A 104 -20.49 -0.97 5.04
N LEU A 105 -20.40 -1.59 6.22
CA LEU A 105 -20.57 -3.03 6.41
C LEU A 105 -22.06 -3.34 6.63
N SER A 106 -22.63 -4.17 5.77
CA SER A 106 -23.99 -4.67 5.91
C SER A 106 -24.00 -6.19 5.93
N ILE A 107 -24.63 -6.76 6.96
CA ILE A 107 -24.89 -8.20 7.08
C ILE A 107 -26.39 -8.41 7.21
N LYS A 108 -26.95 -9.33 6.42
CA LYS A 108 -28.37 -9.66 6.39
C LYS A 108 -28.58 -11.16 6.63
N ASP A 109 -29.78 -11.49 7.08
CA ASP A 109 -30.26 -12.86 7.29
C ASP A 109 -29.34 -13.72 8.17
N ALA A 110 -28.61 -13.06 9.08
CA ALA A 110 -27.78 -13.75 10.03
C ALA A 110 -28.64 -14.54 11.04
N SER A 111 -28.09 -15.62 11.56
CA SER A 111 -28.79 -16.50 12.50
C SER A 111 -27.88 -17.03 13.59
N ILE A 112 -28.46 -17.22 14.78
CA ILE A 112 -27.74 -17.72 15.96
C ILE A 112 -28.51 -18.91 16.52
N LYS A 113 -27.80 -20.00 16.75
CA LYS A 113 -28.32 -21.16 17.50
C LYS A 113 -27.71 -21.20 18.88
N MET A 114 -28.54 -21.37 19.90
CA MET A 114 -28.12 -21.38 21.29
C MET A 114 -28.84 -22.47 22.06
N SER A 115 -28.24 -22.90 23.17
CA SER A 115 -28.95 -23.68 24.20
C SER A 115 -28.74 -23.07 25.57
N GLY A 116 -29.63 -23.38 26.50
CA GLY A 116 -29.49 -23.00 27.90
C GLY A 116 -30.28 -23.87 28.84
N LYS A 117 -30.28 -23.48 30.12
CA LYS A 117 -31.04 -24.13 31.19
C LYS A 117 -32.07 -23.17 31.75
N TRP A 118 -33.25 -23.68 32.06
CA TRP A 118 -34.29 -22.90 32.72
C TRP A 118 -34.65 -23.53 34.06
N LYS A 119 -35.07 -22.70 35.00
CA LYS A 119 -35.66 -23.11 36.27
C LYS A 119 -36.85 -22.22 36.61
N ALA A 120 -37.92 -22.80 37.13
CA ALA A 120 -39.05 -22.07 37.68
C ALA A 120 -39.42 -22.61 39.06
N ARG A 121 -39.80 -21.71 39.97
CA ARG A 121 -40.19 -22.03 41.34
C ARG A 121 -41.52 -21.39 41.68
N LYS A 122 -42.43 -22.20 42.23
CA LYS A 122 -43.69 -21.77 42.83
C LYS A 122 -43.83 -22.47 44.19
N SER A 123 -43.83 -21.69 45.27
CA SER A 123 -43.84 -22.23 46.64
C SER A 123 -42.73 -23.29 46.83
N PHE A 124 -43.10 -24.54 47.14
CA PHE A 124 -42.20 -25.70 47.27
C PHE A 124 -41.87 -26.40 45.94
N ILE A 125 -42.65 -26.18 44.87
CA ILE A 125 -42.45 -26.84 43.57
C ILE A 125 -41.32 -26.15 42.81
N LYS A 126 -40.30 -26.92 42.44
CA LYS A 126 -39.18 -26.51 41.60
C LYS A 126 -39.17 -27.37 40.34
N VAL A 127 -39.19 -26.73 39.18
CA VAL A 127 -39.04 -27.38 37.88
C VAL A 127 -37.82 -26.80 37.17
N SER A 128 -37.13 -27.63 36.42
CA SER A 128 -35.98 -27.23 35.61
C SER A 128 -35.91 -28.06 34.34
N GLY A 129 -35.18 -27.53 33.36
CA GLY A 129 -34.99 -28.22 32.09
C GLY A 129 -34.00 -27.50 31.19
N LYS A 130 -33.86 -28.03 29.98
CA LYS A 130 -33.08 -27.42 28.90
C LYS A 130 -34.02 -26.73 27.91
N PHE A 131 -33.49 -25.72 27.23
CA PHE A 131 -34.17 -25.06 26.12
C PHE A 131 -33.15 -24.73 25.04
N ASP A 132 -33.62 -24.69 23.80
CA ASP A 132 -32.89 -24.22 22.64
C ASP A 132 -33.50 -22.92 22.14
N LEU A 133 -32.65 -22.00 21.68
CA LEU A 133 -33.05 -20.77 21.02
C LEU A 133 -32.52 -20.75 19.60
N SER A 134 -33.35 -20.27 18.69
CA SER A 134 -32.95 -19.89 17.34
C SER A 134 -33.32 -18.42 17.13
N VAL A 135 -32.32 -17.59 16.90
CA VAL A 135 -32.49 -16.18 16.55
C VAL A 135 -32.27 -16.06 15.06
N GLU A 136 -33.28 -15.58 14.34
CA GLU A 136 -33.33 -15.61 12.88
C GLU A 136 -33.60 -14.20 12.32
N GLY A 137 -33.08 -13.94 11.11
CA GLY A 137 -33.26 -12.68 10.41
C GLY A 137 -32.57 -11.51 11.11
N ILE A 138 -31.31 -11.71 11.51
CA ILE A 138 -30.49 -10.66 12.11
C ILE A 138 -29.91 -9.78 10.99
N SER A 139 -30.08 -8.46 11.12
CA SER A 139 -29.42 -7.48 10.27
C SER A 139 -28.45 -6.63 11.08
N ILE A 140 -27.24 -6.45 10.56
CA ILE A 140 -26.17 -5.66 11.17
C ILE A 140 -25.73 -4.61 10.14
N LEU A 141 -25.70 -3.35 10.56
CA LEU A 141 -25.22 -2.23 9.76
C LEU A 141 -24.17 -1.49 10.56
N ALA A 142 -22.96 -1.37 10.04
CA ALA A 142 -21.87 -0.65 10.69
C ALA A 142 -21.17 0.29 9.71
N ALA A 143 -21.02 1.55 10.11
CA ALA A 143 -20.35 2.58 9.33
C ALA A 143 -18.88 2.69 9.77
N LEU A 144 -17.95 2.36 8.87
CA LEU A 144 -16.51 2.41 9.07
C LEU A 144 -15.96 3.73 8.54
N LYS A 145 -15.53 4.60 9.45
CA LYS A 145 -14.89 5.86 9.12
C LYS A 145 -13.41 5.62 8.88
N LEU A 146 -12.95 5.98 7.68
CA LEU A 146 -11.54 5.93 7.29
C LEU A 146 -10.89 7.29 7.51
N GLY A 147 -9.65 7.27 7.97
CA GLY A 147 -8.85 8.46 8.23
C GLY A 147 -7.37 8.19 8.04
N TYR A 148 -6.55 9.13 8.47
CA TYR A 148 -5.11 8.97 8.57
C TYR A 148 -4.59 9.76 9.76
N ASP A 149 -3.45 9.34 10.28
CA ASP A 149 -2.69 10.07 11.28
C ASP A 149 -1.59 10.87 10.57
N PRO A 150 -1.65 12.22 10.55
CA PRO A 150 -0.66 13.04 9.85
C PRO A 150 0.73 12.99 10.49
N THR A 151 0.84 12.57 11.75
CA THR A 151 2.15 12.47 12.42
C THR A 151 2.89 11.20 12.04
N SER A 152 2.17 10.09 11.92
CA SER A 152 2.75 8.78 11.60
C SER A 152 2.60 8.37 10.13
N GLY A 153 1.75 9.04 9.37
CA GLY A 153 1.44 8.70 7.97
C GLY A 153 0.58 7.45 7.78
N HIS A 154 0.12 6.81 8.87
CA HIS A 154 -0.68 5.58 8.82
C HIS A 154 -2.16 5.84 8.57
N ALA A 155 -2.82 4.88 7.93
CA ALA A 155 -4.27 4.84 7.80
C ALA A 155 -4.94 4.53 9.15
N THR A 156 -6.13 5.08 9.36
CA THR A 156 -6.98 4.79 10.51
C THR A 156 -8.37 4.36 10.08
N VAL A 157 -8.98 3.48 10.87
CA VAL A 157 -10.34 2.97 10.69
C VAL A 157 -11.03 2.87 12.05
N ALA A 158 -12.24 3.41 12.12
CA ALA A 158 -13.06 3.35 13.33
C ALA A 158 -14.51 3.01 12.98
N CYS A 159 -15.17 2.27 13.88
CA CYS A 159 -16.61 2.05 13.79
C CYS A 159 -17.32 3.30 14.34
N SER A 160 -17.85 4.13 13.46
CA SER A 160 -18.54 5.37 13.83
C SER A 160 -19.97 5.13 14.32
N SER A 161 -20.63 4.09 13.79
CA SER A 161 -21.92 3.64 14.26
C SER A 161 -22.12 2.16 13.98
N CYS A 162 -22.92 1.51 14.82
CA CYS A 162 -23.40 0.16 14.60
C CYS A 162 -24.87 0.06 15.00
N ARG A 163 -25.67 -0.61 14.17
CA ARG A 163 -27.06 -0.97 14.45
C ARG A 163 -27.25 -2.45 14.18
N SER A 164 -27.91 -3.13 15.11
CA SER A 164 -28.32 -4.52 14.97
C SER A 164 -29.83 -4.62 15.18
N HIS A 165 -30.49 -5.41 14.34
CA HIS A 165 -31.91 -5.71 14.47
C HIS A 165 -32.14 -7.23 14.36
N ILE A 166 -33.10 -7.74 15.14
CA ILE A 166 -33.47 -9.15 15.19
C ILE A 166 -34.93 -9.26 14.78
N ASN A 167 -35.21 -9.99 13.70
CA ASN A 167 -36.57 -10.23 13.22
C ASN A 167 -37.36 -11.17 14.15
N SER A 168 -36.83 -12.37 14.42
CA SER A 168 -37.55 -13.37 15.22
C SER A 168 -36.66 -14.15 16.19
N VAL A 169 -37.26 -14.57 17.31
CA VAL A 169 -36.65 -15.45 18.31
C VAL A 169 -37.58 -16.64 18.52
N ARG A 170 -37.09 -17.84 18.26
CA ARG A 170 -37.82 -19.10 18.43
C ARG A 170 -37.25 -19.86 19.61
N VAL A 171 -38.10 -20.21 20.57
CA VAL A 171 -37.73 -21.02 21.73
C VAL A 171 -38.30 -22.43 21.61
N ARG A 172 -37.47 -23.44 21.86
CA ARG A 172 -37.87 -24.84 21.97
C ARG A 172 -37.50 -25.34 23.36
N ILE A 173 -38.45 -25.92 24.07
CA ILE A 173 -38.24 -26.42 25.43
C ILE A 173 -38.38 -27.93 25.38
N SER A 174 -37.37 -28.65 25.89
CA SER A 174 -37.41 -30.11 25.91
C SER A 174 -38.53 -30.57 26.85
N ARG A 175 -39.51 -31.30 26.31
CA ARG A 175 -40.82 -31.74 26.87
C ARG A 175 -42.01 -30.87 26.44
N SER A 176 -42.96 -31.47 25.72
CA SER A 176 -44.08 -30.83 25.02
C SER A 176 -45.18 -30.21 25.91
N SER A 177 -45.17 -30.45 27.23
CA SER A 177 -46.26 -30.07 28.13
C SER A 177 -46.15 -28.68 28.79
N LEU A 178 -45.20 -27.84 28.37
CA LEU A 178 -44.89 -26.55 29.03
C LEU A 178 -45.19 -25.30 28.18
N GLY A 179 -46.32 -25.28 27.46
CA GLY A 179 -46.71 -24.14 26.60
C GLY A 179 -46.79 -22.78 27.34
N TRP A 180 -47.14 -22.78 28.63
CA TRP A 180 -47.16 -21.56 29.46
C TRP A 180 -45.78 -20.90 29.59
N LEU A 181 -44.70 -21.70 29.55
CA LEU A 181 -43.33 -21.22 29.69
C LEU A 181 -42.82 -20.57 28.40
N ILE A 182 -43.25 -21.08 27.24
CA ILE A 182 -43.03 -20.45 25.93
C ILE A 182 -43.75 -19.10 25.89
N GLN A 183 -45.01 -19.05 26.33
CA GLN A 183 -45.76 -17.78 26.38
C GLN A 183 -45.14 -16.77 27.35
N LEU A 184 -44.63 -17.23 28.50
CA LEU A 184 -43.88 -16.40 29.45
C LEU A 184 -42.62 -15.84 28.81
N PHE A 185 -41.86 -16.66 28.09
CA PHE A 185 -40.65 -16.24 27.40
C PHE A 185 -40.94 -15.09 26.43
N HIS A 186 -41.93 -15.24 25.55
CA HIS A 186 -42.32 -14.19 24.60
C HIS A 186 -42.78 -12.90 25.30
N LYS A 187 -43.57 -13.00 26.38
CA LYS A 187 -44.11 -11.82 27.08
C LYS A 187 -43.11 -11.08 27.96
N LYS A 188 -42.10 -11.76 28.51
CA LYS A 188 -41.25 -11.18 29.57
C LYS A 188 -39.75 -11.19 29.28
N ILE A 189 -39.29 -12.04 28.35
CA ILE A 189 -37.85 -12.29 28.14
C ILE A 189 -37.43 -11.83 26.75
N GLU A 190 -38.24 -12.11 25.73
CA GLU A 190 -37.85 -11.92 24.33
C GLU A 190 -37.34 -10.50 24.01
N SER A 191 -38.07 -9.45 24.42
CA SER A 191 -37.63 -8.06 24.19
C SER A 191 -36.30 -7.75 24.89
N SER A 192 -36.15 -8.18 26.14
CA SER A 192 -34.90 -8.00 26.89
C SER A 192 -33.73 -8.77 26.26
N LEU A 193 -33.98 -9.98 25.76
CA LEU A 193 -33.00 -10.79 25.07
C LEU A 193 -32.59 -10.12 23.75
N ARG A 194 -33.56 -9.71 22.92
CA ARG A 194 -33.31 -9.00 21.65
C ARG A 194 -32.45 -7.75 21.88
N ASN A 195 -32.82 -6.91 22.85
CA ASN A 195 -32.07 -5.69 23.17
C ASN A 195 -30.64 -5.99 23.67
N SER A 196 -30.50 -6.98 24.54
CA SER A 196 -29.19 -7.41 25.05
C SER A 196 -28.30 -7.94 23.92
N MET A 197 -28.84 -8.78 23.03
CA MET A 197 -28.13 -9.34 21.89
C MET A 197 -27.74 -8.28 20.88
N ASN A 198 -28.66 -7.39 20.48
CA ASN A 198 -28.35 -6.30 19.55
C ASN A 198 -27.21 -5.42 20.06
N ARG A 199 -27.23 -5.09 21.36
CA ARG A 199 -26.14 -4.34 21.99
C ARG A 199 -24.83 -5.12 21.97
N LYS A 200 -24.83 -6.39 22.39
CA LYS A 200 -23.63 -7.24 22.42
C LYS A 200 -23.02 -7.47 21.04
N ILE A 201 -23.84 -7.66 20.01
CA ILE A 201 -23.40 -7.77 18.61
C ILE A 201 -22.64 -6.49 18.22
N CYS A 202 -23.22 -5.32 18.47
CA CYS A 202 -22.55 -4.06 18.13
C CYS A 202 -21.30 -3.77 18.98
N GLU A 203 -21.30 -4.13 20.27
CA GLU A 203 -20.08 -4.07 21.09
C GLU A 203 -18.94 -4.89 20.48
N VAL A 204 -19.24 -6.12 20.03
CA VAL A 204 -18.24 -7.00 19.39
C VAL A 204 -17.81 -6.47 18.02
N VAL A 205 -18.73 -5.99 17.19
CA VAL A 205 -18.38 -5.38 15.88
C VAL A 205 -17.46 -4.19 16.08
N THR A 206 -17.83 -3.24 16.94
CA THR A 206 -17.02 -2.06 17.24
C THR A 206 -15.66 -2.44 17.83
N SER A 207 -15.62 -3.43 18.74
CA SER A 207 -14.38 -3.93 19.33
C SER A 207 -13.49 -4.65 18.32
N ALA A 208 -14.06 -5.43 17.39
CA ALA A 208 -13.30 -6.09 16.33
C ALA A 208 -12.64 -5.08 15.38
N VAL A 209 -13.35 -3.97 15.08
CA VAL A 209 -12.76 -2.88 14.28
C VAL A 209 -11.55 -2.28 15.01
N SER A 210 -11.69 -1.91 16.29
CA SER A 210 -10.60 -1.25 17.03
C SER A 210 -9.44 -2.19 17.38
N SER A 211 -9.71 -3.45 17.70
CA SER A 211 -8.70 -4.41 18.21
C SER A 211 -8.10 -5.33 17.15
N LYS A 212 -8.72 -5.47 15.97
CA LYS A 212 -8.24 -6.34 14.89
C LYS A 212 -8.02 -5.56 13.59
N LEU A 213 -9.04 -4.84 13.12
CA LEU A 213 -8.98 -4.18 11.82
C LEU A 213 -8.03 -2.98 11.82
N GLN A 214 -8.08 -2.12 12.84
CA GLN A 214 -7.19 -0.97 12.97
C GLN A 214 -5.70 -1.39 13.04
N PRO A 215 -5.30 -2.37 13.88
CA PRO A 215 -3.93 -2.89 13.86
C PRO A 215 -3.52 -3.49 12.51
N TYR A 216 -4.45 -4.14 11.80
CA TYR A 216 -4.16 -4.65 10.46
C TYR A 216 -3.88 -3.53 9.45
N PHE A 217 -4.66 -2.45 9.47
CA PHE A 217 -4.41 -1.26 8.64
C PHE A 217 -3.03 -0.63 8.93
N GLN A 218 -2.57 -0.70 10.18
CA GLN A 218 -1.24 -0.22 10.58
C GLN A 218 -0.08 -1.08 10.06
N THR A 219 -0.36 -2.27 9.53
CA THR A 219 0.68 -3.09 8.88
C THR A 219 1.06 -2.60 7.49
N LEU A 220 0.27 -1.69 6.90
CA LEU A 220 0.64 -1.03 5.66
C LEU A 220 1.92 -0.21 5.91
N PRO A 221 2.99 -0.43 5.13
CA PRO A 221 4.26 0.22 5.38
C PRO A 221 4.15 1.71 5.07
N VAL A 222 4.52 2.56 6.04
CA VAL A 222 4.68 4.01 5.84
C VAL A 222 6.05 4.32 5.28
N THR A 223 7.10 3.69 5.80
CA THR A 223 8.44 3.78 5.21
C THR A 223 9.03 2.39 5.05
N THR A 224 9.69 2.15 3.92
CA THR A 224 10.34 0.87 3.65
C THR A 224 11.79 1.07 3.24
N LYS A 225 12.72 0.49 3.99
CA LYS A 225 14.14 0.47 3.63
C LYS A 225 14.36 -0.44 2.42
N ILE A 226 15.05 0.06 1.40
CA ILE A 226 15.36 -0.70 0.17
C ILE A 226 16.74 -1.33 0.29
N ASP A 227 17.73 -0.53 0.65
CA ASP A 227 19.12 -0.93 0.86
C ASP A 227 19.80 0.03 1.85
N ASN A 228 21.13 0.12 1.83
CA ASN A 228 21.89 0.99 2.74
C ASN A 228 21.90 2.47 2.31
N VAL A 229 21.34 2.80 1.14
CA VAL A 229 21.30 4.15 0.59
C VAL A 229 19.89 4.73 0.70
N ALA A 230 18.88 3.96 0.28
CA ALA A 230 17.55 4.46 0.02
C ALA A 230 16.46 3.77 0.85
N GLY A 231 15.42 4.54 1.16
CA GLY A 231 14.10 4.06 1.56
C GLY A 231 13.01 4.65 0.66
N ILE A 232 11.79 4.10 0.74
CA ILE A 232 10.59 4.65 0.09
C ILE A 232 9.62 5.09 1.17
N ASP A 233 9.03 6.27 0.97
CA ASP A 233 7.97 6.84 1.79
C ASP A 233 6.62 6.62 1.09
N TYR A 234 5.78 5.80 1.72
CA TYR A 234 4.41 5.48 1.36
C TYR A 234 3.41 6.04 2.39
N SER A 235 3.79 7.04 3.18
CA SER A 235 2.86 7.75 4.07
C SER A 235 1.62 8.22 3.31
N LEU A 236 0.44 8.11 3.93
CA LEU A 236 -0.75 8.75 3.38
C LEU A 236 -0.59 10.27 3.40
N VAL A 237 -0.86 10.91 2.27
CA VAL A 237 -0.86 12.37 2.13
C VAL A 237 -2.25 12.98 2.39
N ALA A 238 -3.28 12.13 2.45
CA ALA A 238 -4.66 12.51 2.73
C ALA A 238 -5.45 11.29 3.29
N PRO A 239 -6.62 11.51 3.91
CA PRO A 239 -7.52 10.41 4.28
C PRO A 239 -7.90 9.57 3.05
N PRO A 240 -8.06 8.24 3.20
CA PRO A 240 -8.58 7.39 2.12
C PRO A 240 -9.93 7.88 1.61
N LYS A 241 -10.07 8.01 0.29
CA LYS A 241 -11.25 8.57 -0.37
C LYS A 241 -12.12 7.45 -0.92
N ALA A 242 -13.31 7.28 -0.34
CA ALA A 242 -14.34 6.42 -0.88
C ALA A 242 -15.05 7.11 -2.06
N THR A 243 -15.19 6.39 -3.17
CA THR A 243 -15.94 6.80 -4.36
C THR A 243 -17.28 6.03 -4.40
N ALA A 244 -17.95 5.98 -5.56
CA ALA A 244 -19.17 5.20 -5.70
C ALA A 244 -18.91 3.68 -5.72
N ASP A 245 -17.71 3.25 -6.11
CA ASP A 245 -17.37 1.86 -6.43
C ASP A 245 -15.92 1.47 -6.07
N SER A 246 -15.15 2.38 -5.49
CA SER A 246 -13.76 2.16 -5.09
C SER A 246 -13.39 2.87 -3.79
N LEU A 247 -12.25 2.48 -3.24
CA LEU A 247 -11.57 3.15 -2.16
C LEU A 247 -10.14 3.49 -2.59
N ASP A 248 -9.80 4.77 -2.60
CA ASP A 248 -8.50 5.26 -3.04
C ASP A 248 -7.68 5.76 -1.84
N GLY A 249 -6.49 5.20 -1.65
CA GLY A 249 -5.44 5.69 -0.75
C GLY A 249 -4.41 6.49 -1.51
N LEU A 250 -4.14 7.72 -1.08
CA LEU A 250 -3.17 8.62 -1.70
C LEU A 250 -1.86 8.54 -0.93
N LEU A 251 -0.85 7.89 -1.51
CA LEU A 251 0.45 7.65 -0.87
C LEU A 251 1.50 8.60 -1.43
N LYS A 252 2.43 9.02 -0.57
CA LYS A 252 3.50 9.95 -0.95
C LYS A 252 4.34 9.42 -2.11
N GLY A 253 4.74 8.15 -2.08
CA GLY A 253 5.39 7.48 -3.20
C GLY A 253 6.73 8.12 -3.58
N GLU A 254 7.62 8.29 -2.61
CA GLU A 254 8.88 9.04 -2.77
C GLU A 254 10.08 8.24 -2.27
N PHE A 255 11.12 8.10 -3.09
CA PHE A 255 12.40 7.62 -2.57
C PHE A 255 13.10 8.71 -1.77
N PHE A 256 13.70 8.34 -0.65
CA PHE A 256 14.50 9.23 0.19
C PHE A 256 15.85 8.59 0.55
N ARG A 257 16.87 9.42 0.71
CA ARG A 257 18.18 9.00 1.24
C ARG A 257 18.10 8.75 2.74
N LEU A 258 18.62 7.62 3.19
CA LEU A 258 18.65 7.26 4.61
C LEU A 258 19.55 8.19 5.44
N ALA A 259 20.69 8.61 4.87
CA ALA A 259 21.65 9.46 5.55
C ALA A 259 21.15 10.91 5.74
N HIS A 260 20.37 11.43 4.79
CA HIS A 260 19.87 12.80 4.85
C HIS A 260 18.65 12.97 3.94
N ARG A 261 17.48 13.26 4.52
CA ARG A 261 16.25 13.48 3.77
C ARG A 261 16.22 14.91 3.21
N ARG A 262 16.02 15.03 1.89
CA ARG A 262 15.74 16.29 1.20
C ARG A 262 14.54 16.11 0.28
N PRO A 263 13.66 17.11 0.18
CA PRO A 263 12.57 17.06 -0.78
C PRO A 263 13.13 17.11 -2.22
N PRO A 264 12.56 16.33 -3.15
CA PRO A 264 12.92 16.41 -4.55
C PRO A 264 12.63 17.81 -5.15
N PRO A 265 13.41 18.28 -6.15
CA PRO A 265 13.22 19.59 -6.77
C PRO A 265 12.09 19.63 -7.82
N PHE A 266 11.23 18.61 -7.84
CA PHE A 266 10.10 18.47 -8.75
C PHE A 266 8.90 17.90 -7.99
N ALA A 267 7.70 18.08 -8.52
CA ALA A 267 6.46 17.64 -7.89
C ALA A 267 5.82 16.48 -8.67
N PRO A 268 5.05 15.61 -8.00
CA PRO A 268 4.29 14.58 -8.67
C PRO A 268 3.18 15.14 -9.59
N PRO A 269 2.96 14.52 -10.77
CA PRO A 269 1.84 14.84 -11.64
C PRO A 269 0.50 14.42 -11.00
N ALA A 270 -0.59 15.01 -11.46
CA ALA A 270 -1.92 14.61 -11.04
C ALA A 270 -2.28 13.25 -11.64
N LEU A 271 -2.60 12.27 -10.79
CA LEU A 271 -2.92 10.91 -11.22
C LEU A 271 -4.42 10.71 -11.37
N THR A 272 -4.88 10.40 -12.58
CA THR A 272 -6.28 10.01 -12.85
C THR A 272 -6.33 8.56 -13.29
N LEU A 273 -6.57 7.66 -12.34
CA LEU A 273 -6.66 6.23 -12.63
C LEU A 273 -7.97 5.92 -13.37
N PRO A 274 -7.94 5.08 -14.42
CA PRO A 274 -9.14 4.67 -15.13
C PRO A 274 -10.10 3.91 -14.20
N THR A 275 -11.39 3.99 -14.50
CA THR A 275 -12.43 3.18 -13.86
C THR A 275 -12.36 1.77 -14.43
N ASP A 276 -11.44 0.97 -13.90
CA ASP A 276 -11.34 -0.47 -14.16
C ASP A 276 -11.74 -1.26 -12.91
N HIS A 277 -12.51 -2.33 -13.12
CA HIS A 277 -13.08 -3.19 -12.09
C HIS A 277 -12.66 -4.65 -12.24
N ASN A 278 -11.78 -4.97 -13.20
CA ASN A 278 -11.41 -6.34 -13.53
C ASN A 278 -10.52 -7.02 -12.46
N ARG A 279 -9.85 -6.22 -11.64
CA ARG A 279 -8.94 -6.67 -10.56
C ARG A 279 -9.38 -6.11 -9.22
N MET A 280 -8.93 -6.77 -8.14
CA MET A 280 -9.26 -6.36 -6.77
C MET A 280 -8.58 -5.05 -6.36
N VAL A 281 -7.33 -4.85 -6.79
CA VAL A 281 -6.54 -3.66 -6.46
C VAL A 281 -5.82 -3.11 -7.70
N TYR A 282 -5.60 -1.80 -7.70
CA TYR A 282 -4.80 -1.09 -8.67
C TYR A 282 -3.82 -0.15 -7.97
N LEU A 283 -2.59 -0.07 -8.46
CA LEU A 283 -1.61 0.93 -8.08
C LEU A 283 -1.32 1.81 -9.29
N GLY A 284 -1.59 3.11 -9.19
CA GLY A 284 -1.06 4.09 -10.12
C GLY A 284 0.29 4.58 -9.60
N ILE A 285 1.37 4.18 -10.26
CA ILE A 285 2.75 4.47 -9.87
C ILE A 285 3.26 5.58 -10.76
N SER A 286 3.37 6.80 -10.22
CA SER A 286 3.84 7.95 -10.99
C SER A 286 5.29 7.81 -11.42
N GLU A 287 5.63 8.42 -12.57
CA GLU A 287 7.02 8.68 -12.94
C GLU A 287 7.82 9.41 -11.86
N TYR A 288 7.15 10.18 -11.00
CA TYR A 288 7.74 10.79 -9.81
C TYR A 288 8.46 9.78 -8.92
N LEU A 289 7.86 8.60 -8.66
CA LEU A 289 8.50 7.57 -7.84
C LEU A 289 9.82 7.09 -8.46
N PHE A 290 9.84 6.90 -9.78
CA PHE A 290 11.04 6.44 -10.50
C PHE A 290 12.11 7.54 -10.55
N ASN A 291 11.73 8.79 -10.81
CA ASN A 291 12.66 9.92 -10.87
C ASN A 291 13.28 10.24 -9.50
N THR A 292 12.51 10.13 -8.41
CA THR A 292 13.07 10.28 -7.05
C THR A 292 14.07 9.18 -6.71
N ALA A 293 13.88 7.95 -7.20
CA ALA A 293 14.86 6.88 -7.05
C ALA A 293 16.18 7.24 -7.76
N GLY A 294 16.10 7.71 -9.00
CA GLY A 294 17.24 8.18 -9.78
C GLY A 294 18.04 9.27 -9.07
N LEU A 295 17.34 10.28 -8.55
CA LEU A 295 17.92 11.36 -7.77
C LEU A 295 18.66 10.85 -6.53
N VAL A 296 17.99 10.05 -5.71
CA VAL A 296 18.53 9.51 -4.46
C VAL A 296 19.83 8.73 -4.67
N TYR A 297 19.86 7.84 -5.67
CA TYR A 297 21.04 7.03 -5.95
C TYR A 297 22.17 7.83 -6.60
N GLN A 298 21.84 8.83 -7.43
CA GLN A 298 22.83 9.70 -8.04
C GLN A 298 23.50 10.62 -7.01
N GLU A 299 22.72 11.30 -6.17
CA GLU A 299 23.28 12.19 -5.14
C GLU A 299 24.06 11.43 -4.06
N ALA A 300 23.77 10.14 -3.88
CA ALA A 300 24.54 9.26 -3.01
C ALA A 300 25.90 8.86 -3.62
N GLY A 301 26.16 9.19 -4.89
CA GLY A 301 27.41 8.89 -5.58
C GLY A 301 27.61 7.40 -5.85
N VAL A 302 26.54 6.59 -5.82
CA VAL A 302 26.63 5.12 -6.00
C VAL A 302 26.34 4.66 -7.43
N LEU A 303 25.95 5.58 -8.31
CA LEU A 303 25.83 5.35 -9.76
C LEU A 303 27.20 5.52 -10.43
N ASN A 304 28.18 4.71 -10.02
CA ASN A 304 29.52 4.69 -10.58
C ASN A 304 30.06 3.26 -10.79
N LEU A 305 31.06 3.15 -11.65
CA LEU A 305 31.72 1.89 -12.00
C LEU A 305 33.12 2.16 -12.54
N THR A 306 34.13 1.54 -11.94
CA THR A 306 35.46 1.41 -12.56
C THR A 306 35.52 0.11 -13.34
N LEU A 307 35.70 0.20 -14.65
CA LEU A 307 35.79 -0.94 -15.55
C LEU A 307 37.25 -1.18 -15.95
N SER A 308 37.74 -2.37 -15.66
CA SER A 308 39.08 -2.84 -16.03
C SER A 308 39.02 -4.00 -17.02
N ASN A 309 40.15 -4.32 -17.66
CA ASN A 309 40.21 -5.32 -18.72
C ASN A 309 39.74 -6.73 -18.28
N ASP A 310 39.96 -7.10 -17.02
CA ASP A 310 39.54 -8.39 -16.45
C ASP A 310 38.01 -8.55 -16.31
N MET A 311 37.27 -7.45 -16.37
CA MET A 311 35.81 -7.45 -16.31
C MET A 311 35.16 -7.73 -17.68
N LEU A 312 35.94 -7.68 -18.76
CA LEU A 312 35.45 -8.00 -20.10
C LEU A 312 35.29 -9.53 -20.25
N PRO A 313 34.28 -9.99 -21.02
CA PRO A 313 34.15 -11.41 -21.31
C PRO A 313 35.43 -12.00 -21.93
N LYS A 314 35.83 -13.22 -21.54
CA LYS A 314 37.05 -13.88 -22.05
C LYS A 314 37.12 -13.98 -23.59
N LYS A 315 35.97 -13.99 -24.27
CA LYS A 315 35.85 -14.03 -25.74
C LYS A 315 35.79 -12.65 -26.39
N SER A 316 36.01 -11.58 -25.62
CA SER A 316 36.00 -10.20 -26.12
C SER A 316 37.08 -9.99 -27.18
N LYS A 317 36.70 -9.30 -28.26
CA LYS A 317 37.66 -8.80 -29.27
C LYS A 317 38.24 -7.43 -28.90
N PHE A 318 37.63 -6.78 -27.91
CA PHE A 318 38.06 -5.50 -27.37
C PHE A 318 38.87 -5.71 -26.11
N PHE A 319 39.92 -4.92 -25.94
CA PHE A 319 40.78 -4.95 -24.75
C PHE A 319 40.96 -3.52 -24.23
N LEU A 320 40.85 -3.34 -22.91
CA LEU A 320 41.18 -2.08 -22.26
C LEU A 320 42.70 -2.00 -22.04
N THR A 321 43.43 -1.81 -23.14
CA THR A 321 44.88 -1.61 -23.15
C THR A 321 45.24 -0.51 -24.13
N THR A 322 46.32 0.21 -23.85
CA THR A 322 46.79 1.27 -24.75
C THR A 322 47.27 0.72 -26.08
N LYS A 323 47.72 -0.54 -26.12
CA LYS A 323 48.03 -1.27 -27.35
C LYS A 323 46.80 -1.45 -28.24
N PHE A 324 45.66 -1.88 -27.69
CA PHE A 324 44.42 -2.04 -28.46
C PHE A 324 43.85 -0.69 -28.87
N PHE A 325 43.70 0.24 -27.92
CA PHE A 325 43.19 1.58 -28.22
C PHE A 325 44.11 2.36 -29.16
N GLY A 326 45.42 2.09 -29.16
CA GLY A 326 46.39 2.64 -30.12
C GLY A 326 46.10 2.30 -31.58
N THR A 327 45.39 1.19 -31.84
CA THR A 327 44.94 0.86 -33.21
C THR A 327 43.83 1.77 -33.71
N LEU A 328 43.08 2.38 -32.78
CA LEU A 328 42.00 3.33 -33.07
C LEU A 328 42.50 4.78 -32.93
N LEU A 329 43.31 5.04 -31.91
CA LEU A 329 43.82 6.33 -31.47
C LEU A 329 45.35 6.25 -31.31
N PRO A 330 46.15 6.42 -32.39
CA PRO A 330 47.59 6.18 -32.38
C PRO A 330 48.38 6.92 -31.28
N GLN A 331 47.92 8.13 -30.89
CA GLN A 331 48.56 8.91 -29.83
C GLN A 331 48.52 8.22 -28.46
N VAL A 332 47.51 7.39 -28.19
CA VAL A 332 47.41 6.61 -26.94
C VAL A 332 48.62 5.67 -26.79
N ALA A 333 48.95 4.91 -27.83
CA ALA A 333 50.08 3.98 -27.78
C ALA A 333 51.44 4.70 -27.82
N LYS A 334 51.51 5.88 -28.42
CA LYS A 334 52.73 6.69 -28.47
C LYS A 334 53.06 7.30 -27.12
N MET A 335 52.07 7.87 -26.43
CA MET A 335 52.27 8.54 -25.13
C MET A 335 52.33 7.52 -23.97
N PHE A 336 51.57 6.43 -24.06
CA PHE A 336 51.43 5.44 -23.00
C PHE A 336 51.66 4.01 -23.55
N PRO A 337 52.91 3.65 -23.92
CA PRO A 337 53.19 2.35 -24.53
C PRO A 337 52.97 1.18 -23.58
N ASP A 338 52.28 0.13 -24.06
CA ASP A 338 52.04 -1.16 -23.38
C ASP A 338 51.44 -1.07 -21.96
N MET A 339 50.55 -0.09 -21.73
CA MET A 339 49.87 0.10 -20.45
C MET A 339 48.46 -0.48 -20.43
N LYS A 340 47.98 -0.81 -19.22
CA LYS A 340 46.57 -1.15 -19.00
C LYS A 340 45.73 0.11 -19.02
N MET A 341 44.45 -0.02 -19.38
CA MET A 341 43.48 1.07 -19.29
C MET A 341 42.35 0.73 -18.33
N GLN A 342 41.75 1.77 -17.76
CA GLN A 342 40.49 1.69 -17.04
C GLN A 342 39.50 2.72 -17.61
N LEU A 343 38.21 2.40 -17.50
CA LEU A 343 37.13 3.33 -17.77
C LEU A 343 36.44 3.65 -16.44
N LEU A 344 36.56 4.88 -15.99
CA LEU A 344 35.84 5.38 -14.81
C LEU A 344 34.51 5.93 -15.28
N ILE A 345 33.41 5.27 -14.94
CA ILE A 345 32.06 5.57 -15.45
C ILE A 345 31.21 6.08 -14.28
N TRP A 346 30.50 7.20 -14.47
CA TRP A 346 29.57 7.72 -13.46
C TRP A 346 28.39 8.46 -14.08
N ALA A 347 27.29 8.59 -13.33
CA ALA A 347 26.15 9.41 -13.71
C ALA A 347 26.37 10.89 -13.29
N PRO A 348 26.58 11.83 -14.23
CA PRO A 348 26.79 13.23 -13.89
C PRO A 348 25.50 13.90 -13.36
N SER A 349 24.33 13.39 -13.78
CA SER A 349 23.00 13.85 -13.37
C SER A 349 22.06 12.67 -13.11
N PRO A 350 20.96 12.88 -12.35
CA PRO A 350 19.96 11.84 -12.13
C PRO A 350 19.35 11.31 -13.44
N PRO A 351 19.15 9.98 -13.58
CA PRO A 351 18.39 9.43 -14.71
C PRO A 351 16.96 9.95 -14.69
N ASN A 352 16.40 10.19 -15.88
CA ASN A 352 15.01 10.60 -16.04
C ASN A 352 14.17 9.47 -16.64
N VAL A 353 13.06 9.15 -15.98
CA VAL A 353 12.06 8.18 -16.46
C VAL A 353 10.81 8.95 -16.85
N ALA A 354 10.38 8.75 -18.10
CA ALA A 354 9.09 9.20 -18.59
C ALA A 354 8.18 7.99 -18.78
N VAL A 355 6.93 8.07 -18.33
CA VAL A 355 5.94 7.02 -18.56
C VAL A 355 4.98 7.48 -19.66
N CYS A 356 4.99 6.75 -20.78
CA CYS A 356 4.19 7.02 -21.96
C CYS A 356 3.23 5.85 -22.20
N PRO A 357 2.10 6.02 -22.91
CA PRO A 357 1.23 4.90 -23.27
C PRO A 357 1.91 3.75 -24.04
N THR A 358 3.05 4.00 -24.67
CA THR A 358 3.87 3.01 -25.39
C THR A 358 4.79 2.21 -24.48
N GLY A 359 5.07 2.67 -23.25
CA GLY A 359 6.04 2.06 -22.36
C GLY A 359 6.74 3.07 -21.45
N LEU A 360 7.84 2.63 -20.85
CA LEU A 360 8.68 3.48 -20.02
C LEU A 360 9.99 3.75 -20.75
N ASP A 361 10.26 5.04 -20.92
CA ASP A 361 11.47 5.52 -21.57
C ASP A 361 12.42 6.07 -20.49
N LEU A 362 13.61 5.50 -20.41
CA LEU A 362 14.67 5.94 -19.53
C LEU A 362 15.71 6.72 -20.34
N THR A 363 15.81 8.02 -20.07
CA THR A 363 16.92 8.84 -20.55
C THR A 363 18.01 8.86 -19.50
N PHE A 364 19.18 8.33 -19.86
CA PHE A 364 20.29 8.19 -18.94
C PHE A 364 21.61 8.58 -19.63
N SER A 365 22.30 9.55 -19.04
CA SER A 365 23.63 9.98 -19.48
C SER A 365 24.68 9.48 -18.50
N LEU A 366 25.81 9.03 -19.03
CA LEU A 366 26.96 8.58 -18.27
C LEU A 366 28.21 9.30 -18.77
N ASP A 367 29.01 9.81 -17.85
CA ASP A 367 30.35 10.28 -18.15
C ASP A 367 31.35 9.14 -17.97
N THR A 368 32.31 9.04 -18.88
CA THR A 368 33.34 7.99 -18.89
C THR A 368 34.71 8.59 -19.13
N GLN A 369 35.52 8.62 -18.08
CA GLN A 369 36.93 8.98 -18.18
C GLN A 369 37.75 7.74 -18.51
N ALA A 370 38.40 7.74 -19.66
CA ALA A 370 39.44 6.78 -19.96
C ALA A 370 40.75 7.21 -19.32
N VAL A 371 41.42 6.26 -18.66
CA VAL A 371 42.72 6.47 -18.01
C VAL A 371 43.69 5.35 -18.39
N ALA A 372 44.97 5.68 -18.53
CA ALA A 372 46.07 4.72 -18.54
C ALA A 372 46.53 4.48 -17.11
N VAL A 373 46.82 3.21 -16.78
CA VAL A 373 47.38 2.82 -15.48
C VAL A 373 48.89 2.75 -15.63
N LEU A 374 49.60 3.69 -14.98
CA LEU A 374 51.05 3.79 -15.02
C LEU A 374 51.72 2.69 -14.18
N PRO A 375 53.03 2.42 -14.35
CA PRO A 375 53.74 1.40 -13.58
C PRO A 375 53.73 1.61 -12.07
N ASP A 376 53.63 2.86 -11.61
CA ASP A 376 53.51 3.24 -10.19
C ASP A 376 52.05 3.16 -9.67
N SER A 377 51.14 2.61 -10.48
CA SER A 377 49.69 2.54 -10.23
C SER A 377 48.94 3.86 -10.23
N SER A 378 49.58 4.97 -10.58
CA SER A 378 48.89 6.24 -10.82
C SER A 378 48.06 6.19 -12.10
N LEU A 379 47.03 7.05 -12.18
CA LEU A 379 46.10 7.11 -13.31
C LEU A 379 46.37 8.35 -14.13
N ALA A 380 46.75 8.17 -15.40
CA ALA A 380 46.91 9.25 -16.35
C ALA A 380 45.64 9.40 -17.20
N PRO A 381 44.96 10.57 -17.20
CA PRO A 381 43.77 10.77 -18.01
C PRO A 381 44.11 10.77 -19.50
N LEU A 382 43.22 10.18 -20.31
CA LEU A 382 43.36 10.12 -21.77
C LEU A 382 42.29 10.97 -22.45
N PHE A 383 41.01 10.69 -22.16
CA PHE A 383 39.88 11.41 -22.71
C PHE A 383 38.61 11.19 -21.88
N LEU A 384 37.69 12.15 -21.96
CA LEU A 384 36.39 12.13 -21.30
C LEU A 384 35.28 12.05 -22.34
N LEU A 385 34.45 11.01 -22.24
CA LEU A 385 33.27 10.81 -23.07
C LEU A 385 32.00 11.06 -22.28
N GLU A 386 31.01 11.61 -22.96
CA GLU A 386 29.61 11.56 -22.56
C GLU A 386 28.90 10.48 -23.38
N MET A 387 28.19 9.60 -22.69
CA MET A 387 27.42 8.49 -23.26
C MET A 387 25.94 8.76 -23.04
N ASN A 388 25.24 9.15 -24.09
CA ASN A 388 23.79 9.36 -24.06
C ASN A 388 23.09 8.08 -24.51
N MET A 389 22.30 7.51 -23.60
CA MET A 389 21.60 6.24 -23.84
C MET A 389 20.10 6.47 -23.89
N ASN A 390 19.46 5.88 -24.90
CA ASN A 390 18.02 5.64 -24.90
C ASN A 390 17.77 4.18 -24.51
N ILE A 391 16.97 3.97 -23.47
CA ILE A 391 16.79 2.68 -22.82
C ILE A 391 15.30 2.45 -22.63
N SER A 392 14.82 1.32 -23.14
CA SER A 392 13.50 0.79 -22.83
C SER A 392 13.53 0.03 -21.50
N VAL A 393 12.47 0.19 -20.70
CA VAL A 393 12.35 -0.46 -19.40
C VAL A 393 11.21 -1.48 -19.40
N ASP A 394 11.56 -2.75 -19.25
CA ASP A 394 10.59 -3.81 -19.00
C ASP A 394 10.30 -3.91 -17.51
N ILE A 395 9.04 -3.67 -17.12
CA ILE A 395 8.60 -3.82 -15.74
C ILE A 395 7.84 -5.12 -15.55
N ARG A 396 8.17 -5.82 -14.47
CA ARG A 396 7.46 -7.01 -13.99
C ARG A 396 7.22 -6.90 -12.49
N ALA A 397 6.39 -7.75 -11.93
CA ALA A 397 6.38 -7.98 -10.49
C ALA A 397 6.76 -9.42 -10.17
N ARG A 398 7.55 -9.56 -9.10
CA ARG A 398 8.00 -10.83 -8.57
C ARG A 398 7.68 -10.86 -7.08
N SER A 399 6.81 -11.79 -6.70
CA SER A 399 6.20 -11.82 -5.36
C SER A 399 5.46 -10.49 -5.10
N ASN A 400 5.95 -9.67 -4.18
CA ASN A 400 5.35 -8.38 -3.80
C ASN A 400 6.28 -7.20 -4.12
N ARG A 401 7.17 -7.37 -5.11
CA ARG A 401 8.16 -6.38 -5.50
C ARG A 401 7.99 -6.01 -6.97
N LEU A 402 8.15 -4.74 -7.27
CA LEU A 402 8.32 -4.24 -8.63
C LEU A 402 9.77 -4.44 -9.06
N VAL A 403 9.98 -5.15 -10.16
CA VAL A 403 11.31 -5.42 -10.73
C VAL A 403 11.39 -4.84 -12.14
N GLY A 404 12.58 -4.39 -12.51
CA GLY A 404 12.84 -3.80 -13.83
C GLY A 404 13.95 -4.53 -14.57
N GLU A 405 13.91 -4.45 -15.89
CA GLU A 405 14.99 -4.86 -16.78
C GLU A 405 15.17 -3.80 -17.86
N LEU A 406 16.40 -3.29 -17.99
CA LEU A 406 16.78 -2.32 -19.01
C LEU A 406 17.23 -3.03 -20.27
N LYS A 407 16.78 -2.51 -21.41
CA LYS A 407 17.25 -2.86 -22.75
C LYS A 407 17.79 -1.60 -23.42
N LEU A 408 19.05 -1.66 -23.83
CA LEU A 408 19.70 -0.55 -24.51
C LEU A 408 19.24 -0.51 -25.97
N ASP A 409 18.56 0.56 -26.37
CA ASP A 409 18.09 0.74 -27.74
C ASP A 409 19.13 1.49 -28.58
N LYS A 410 19.64 2.59 -28.04
CA LYS A 410 20.62 3.46 -28.71
C LYS A 410 21.65 4.00 -27.74
N LEU A 411 22.90 4.03 -28.17
CA LEU A 411 24.02 4.65 -27.47
C LEU A 411 24.69 5.65 -28.40
N LEU A 412 24.79 6.89 -27.95
CA LEU A 412 25.48 7.96 -28.66
C LEU A 412 26.65 8.46 -27.81
N LEU A 413 27.81 8.60 -28.43
CA LEU A 413 29.00 9.13 -27.78
C LEU A 413 29.22 10.60 -28.17
N LYS A 414 29.72 11.38 -27.21
CA LYS A 414 30.21 12.73 -27.44
C LYS A 414 31.53 12.91 -26.70
N LEU A 415 32.53 13.46 -27.38
CA LEU A 415 33.80 13.81 -26.75
C LEU A 415 33.63 15.12 -25.96
N LYS A 416 33.87 15.08 -24.65
CA LYS A 416 33.86 16.26 -23.78
C LYS A 416 35.25 16.90 -23.69
N HIS A 417 36.27 16.07 -23.51
CA HIS A 417 37.66 16.51 -23.34
C HIS A 417 38.64 15.42 -23.78
N SER A 418 39.85 15.81 -24.19
CA SER A 418 40.93 14.90 -24.57
C SER A 418 42.28 15.46 -24.14
N ASP A 419 43.09 14.64 -23.47
CA ASP A 419 44.44 14.98 -22.97
C ASP A 419 45.55 14.43 -23.89
N ILE A 420 45.18 13.71 -24.95
CA ILE A 420 46.10 13.16 -25.95
C ILE A 420 46.15 14.03 -27.21
N ASP A 421 45.02 14.15 -27.92
CA ASP A 421 44.82 14.93 -29.16
C ASP A 421 43.32 14.90 -29.55
N HIS A 422 42.91 15.68 -30.54
CA HIS A 422 41.57 15.61 -31.12
C HIS A 422 41.38 14.32 -31.95
N PHE A 423 40.22 13.67 -31.82
CA PHE A 423 39.88 12.48 -32.61
C PHE A 423 38.37 12.38 -32.87
N PRO A 424 37.94 11.75 -33.97
CA PRO A 424 36.53 11.44 -34.22
C PRO A 424 36.02 10.42 -33.18
N VAL A 425 34.98 10.79 -32.43
CA VAL A 425 34.44 9.96 -31.33
C VAL A 425 33.82 8.65 -31.85
N GLU A 426 33.44 8.62 -33.12
CA GLU A 426 32.85 7.47 -33.82
C GLU A 426 33.79 6.25 -33.83
N LEU A 427 35.11 6.49 -33.75
CA LEU A 427 36.13 5.42 -33.64
C LEU A 427 35.92 4.56 -32.39
N LEU A 428 35.34 5.13 -31.34
CA LEU A 428 35.07 4.45 -30.07
C LEU A 428 33.66 3.85 -29.99
N GLN A 429 32.79 4.13 -30.96
CA GLN A 429 31.40 3.70 -30.94
C GLN A 429 31.25 2.18 -30.87
N ASN A 430 32.03 1.45 -31.68
CA ASN A 430 32.00 -0.03 -31.68
C ASN A 430 32.46 -0.62 -30.35
N VAL A 431 33.45 0.01 -29.70
CA VAL A 431 33.93 -0.43 -28.38
C VAL A 431 32.83 -0.25 -27.35
N MET A 432 32.21 0.93 -27.28
CA MET A 432 31.19 1.20 -26.27
C MET A 432 29.88 0.45 -26.53
N ASN A 433 29.51 0.24 -27.80
CA ASN A 433 28.39 -0.62 -28.21
C ASN A 433 28.58 -2.08 -27.78
N TYR A 434 29.83 -2.52 -27.51
CA TYR A 434 30.09 -3.82 -26.91
C TYR A 434 30.14 -3.74 -25.38
N VAL A 435 30.91 -2.81 -24.82
CA VAL A 435 31.19 -2.71 -23.37
C VAL A 435 29.92 -2.40 -22.56
N VAL A 436 29.11 -1.43 -23.00
CA VAL A 436 27.92 -0.98 -22.26
C VAL A 436 26.90 -2.11 -22.10
N PRO A 437 26.41 -2.80 -23.16
CA PRO A 437 25.42 -3.86 -23.00
C PRO A 437 26.01 -5.14 -22.38
N THR A 438 27.31 -5.42 -22.49
CA THR A 438 27.89 -6.65 -21.93
C THR A 438 28.33 -6.54 -20.47
N VAL A 439 28.64 -5.34 -19.99
CA VAL A 439 29.15 -5.12 -18.62
C VAL A 439 28.30 -4.15 -17.81
N VAL A 440 27.97 -2.97 -18.37
CA VAL A 440 27.29 -1.90 -17.64
C VAL A 440 25.81 -2.24 -17.41
N ILE A 441 25.04 -2.50 -18.48
CA ILE A 441 23.61 -2.83 -18.39
C ILE A 441 23.35 -4.04 -17.47
N PRO A 442 24.10 -5.16 -17.54
CA PRO A 442 23.89 -6.30 -16.65
C PRO A 442 24.09 -5.98 -15.16
N LYS A 443 25.03 -5.10 -14.82
CA LYS A 443 25.23 -4.64 -13.42
C LYS A 443 24.03 -3.84 -12.92
N ILE A 444 23.47 -2.98 -13.76
CA ILE A 444 22.26 -2.21 -13.44
C ILE A 444 21.07 -3.17 -13.31
N ASN A 445 20.87 -4.06 -14.28
CA ASN A 445 19.79 -5.06 -14.24
C ASN A 445 19.87 -5.97 -13.02
N LYS A 446 21.07 -6.34 -12.55
CA LYS A 446 21.23 -7.09 -11.28
C LYS A 446 20.63 -6.35 -10.07
N LYS A 447 20.66 -5.02 -10.06
CA LYS A 447 20.00 -4.20 -9.01
C LYS A 447 18.50 -4.11 -9.24
N LEU A 448 18.07 -3.81 -10.47
CA LEU A 448 16.64 -3.67 -10.80
C LEU A 448 15.85 -4.99 -10.66
N GLN A 449 16.50 -6.14 -10.86
CA GLN A 449 15.91 -7.46 -10.63
C GLN A 449 15.72 -7.80 -9.14
N LYS A 450 16.41 -7.10 -8.21
CA LYS A 450 16.06 -7.16 -6.79
C LYS A 450 14.77 -6.40 -6.49
N GLY A 451 14.51 -5.36 -7.28
CA GLY A 451 13.31 -4.55 -7.21
C GLY A 451 13.12 -3.83 -5.89
N PHE A 452 11.96 -3.18 -5.78
CA PHE A 452 11.51 -2.53 -4.56
C PHE A 452 10.12 -3.03 -4.16
N PRO A 453 9.78 -3.04 -2.86
CA PRO A 453 8.53 -3.56 -2.35
C PRO A 453 7.37 -2.62 -2.68
N LEU A 454 6.23 -3.23 -3.01
CA LEU A 454 4.95 -2.55 -3.18
C LEU A 454 4.33 -2.25 -1.80
N PRO A 455 3.51 -1.19 -1.67
CA PRO A 455 2.86 -0.82 -0.40
C PRO A 455 1.70 -1.77 -0.09
N LEU A 456 2.00 -2.94 0.47
CA LEU A 456 1.02 -3.97 0.80
C LEU A 456 0.95 -4.16 2.33
N PRO A 457 -0.25 -4.38 2.89
CA PRO A 457 -0.38 -4.78 4.28
C PRO A 457 0.14 -6.21 4.49
N ALA A 458 0.28 -6.61 5.74
CA ALA A 458 0.78 -7.94 6.10
C ALA A 458 -0.10 -9.06 5.49
N SER A 459 0.54 -10.20 5.24
CA SER A 459 -0.11 -11.44 4.76
C SER A 459 -0.85 -11.32 3.42
N ILE A 460 -0.49 -10.35 2.58
CA ILE A 460 -1.03 -10.21 1.22
C ILE A 460 -0.07 -10.78 0.17
N GLN A 461 -0.62 -11.53 -0.77
CA GLN A 461 0.05 -11.94 -2.00
C GLN A 461 -0.76 -11.48 -3.22
N LEU A 462 -0.05 -11.02 -4.24
CA LEU A 462 -0.65 -10.55 -5.49
C LEU A 462 -0.59 -11.63 -6.58
N PHE A 463 -1.64 -11.73 -7.39
CA PHE A 463 -1.70 -12.61 -8.56
C PHE A 463 -2.57 -12.00 -9.67
N ASN A 464 -2.63 -12.64 -10.85
CA ASN A 464 -3.33 -12.13 -12.04
C ASN A 464 -2.91 -10.70 -12.42
N LEU A 465 -1.59 -10.48 -12.44
CA LEU A 465 -0.99 -9.16 -12.59
C LEU A 465 -1.26 -8.59 -14.00
N VAL A 466 -1.52 -7.28 -14.05
CA VAL A 466 -1.67 -6.51 -15.29
C VAL A 466 -0.83 -5.25 -15.17
N PHE A 467 -0.08 -4.92 -16.22
CA PHE A 467 0.71 -3.71 -16.34
C PHE A 467 0.23 -2.94 -17.55
N GLN A 468 -0.17 -1.68 -17.34
CA GLN A 468 -0.63 -0.79 -18.38
C GLN A 468 0.04 0.56 -18.18
N PRO A 469 0.96 0.96 -19.06
CA PRO A 469 1.54 2.28 -18.98
C PRO A 469 0.53 3.32 -19.48
N HIS A 470 0.40 4.42 -18.75
CA HIS A 470 -0.40 5.58 -19.09
C HIS A 470 0.51 6.81 -19.15
N GLN A 471 -0.03 7.94 -19.61
CA GLN A 471 0.70 9.19 -19.51
C GLN A 471 1.03 9.50 -18.04
N ASP A 472 2.31 9.69 -17.74
CA ASP A 472 2.89 10.08 -16.44
C ASP A 472 2.84 9.02 -15.32
N PHE A 473 2.21 7.86 -15.53
CA PHE A 473 2.17 6.79 -14.53
C PHE A 473 1.99 5.39 -15.12
N LEU A 474 2.50 4.40 -14.39
CA LEU A 474 2.28 2.98 -14.65
C LEU A 474 1.08 2.50 -13.82
N LEU A 475 0.05 1.97 -14.48
CA LEU A 475 -1.04 1.27 -13.82
C LEU A 475 -0.68 -0.20 -13.61
N PHE A 476 -0.72 -0.64 -12.36
CA PHE A 476 -0.51 -2.03 -11.95
C PHE A 476 -1.79 -2.58 -11.32
N GLY A 477 -2.44 -3.53 -11.98
CA GLY A 477 -3.65 -4.20 -11.48
C GLY A 477 -3.36 -5.61 -10.98
N ALA A 478 -3.98 -6.03 -9.89
CA ALA A 478 -3.81 -7.38 -9.34
C ALA A 478 -5.04 -7.88 -8.56
N ASP A 479 -5.22 -9.20 -8.54
CA ASP A 479 -6.06 -9.86 -7.55
C ASP A 479 -5.24 -10.17 -6.28
N VAL A 480 -5.93 -10.28 -5.15
CA VAL A 480 -5.32 -10.39 -3.82
C VAL A 480 -5.68 -11.71 -3.17
N ARG A 481 -4.69 -12.34 -2.53
CA ARG A 481 -4.89 -13.47 -1.63
C ARG A 481 -4.36 -13.15 -0.24
N TYR A 482 -5.23 -13.26 0.76
CA TYR A 482 -4.87 -13.23 2.19
C TYR A 482 -4.37 -14.61 2.62
N GLY A 483 -3.21 -14.66 3.27
CA GLY A 483 -2.46 -15.88 3.60
C GLY A 483 -2.25 -16.11 5.09
#